data_AF-A0A3M1BIR2-F1
#
_entry.id   AF-A0A3M1BIR2-F1
#
_cell.length_a   1.000
_cell.length_b   1.000
_cell.length_c   1.000
_cell.angle_alpha   90.00
_cell.angle_beta   90.00
_cell.angle_gamma   90.00
#
_symmetry.space_group_name_H-M   'P 1'
#
loop_
_entity.id
_entity.type
_entity.pdbx_description
1 polymer ?
#
loop_
_entity_poly.entity_id
_entity_poly.type
_entity_poly.pdbx_seq_one_letter_code
_entity_poly.pdbx_strand_id
1 'polypeptide(L)' 'MIKRAIEKYLVQDITEGKKVVIVYGARQVGKTTLVRKVIGDLHYSKLEVNADLLAYQDVLSSRDL' A
#
# COMPACT_ATOMS: atom_id res chain seq x y z
N MET A 1 -14.44 -10.93 7.90
CA MET A 1 -13.47 -9.86 7.59
C MET A 1 -14.06 -8.54 8.08
N ILE A 2 -13.30 -7.69 8.79
CA ILE A 2 -13.82 -6.43 9.35
C ILE A 2 -13.79 -5.34 8.27
N LYS A 3 -14.92 -4.69 7.99
CA LYS A 3 -14.99 -3.52 7.08
C LYS A 3 -14.20 -2.36 7.67
N ARG A 4 -13.22 -1.83 6.92
CA ARG A 4 -12.41 -0.70 7.35
C ARG A 4 -13.07 0.60 6.91
N ALA A 5 -13.33 1.51 7.84
CA ALA A 5 -13.90 2.83 7.50
C ALA A 5 -13.04 3.61 6.49
N ILE A 6 -11.72 3.38 6.50
CA ILE A 6 -10.78 4.07 5.60
C ILE A 6 -10.80 3.55 4.14
N GLU A 7 -11.41 2.38 3.91
CA GLU A 7 -11.39 1.69 2.61
C GLU A 7 -11.98 2.55 1.49
N LYS A 8 -13.12 3.21 1.75
CA LYS A 8 -13.79 4.07 0.77
C LYS A 8 -12.93 5.26 0.35
N TYR A 9 -12.18 5.83 1.29
CA TYR A 9 -11.29 6.96 1.01
C TYR A 9 -10.07 6.51 0.22
N LEU A 10 -9.56 5.31 0.49
CA LEU A 10 -8.45 4.74 -0.25
C LEU A 10 -8.81 4.49 -1.72
N VAL A 11 -9.99 3.91 -1.97
CA VAL A 11 -10.52 3.73 -3.34
C VAL A 11 -10.65 5.09 -4.03
N GLN A 12 -11.29 6.06 -3.36
CA GLN A 12 -11.49 7.40 -3.91
C GLN A 12 -10.16 8.07 -4.30
N ASP A 13 -9.19 8.15 -3.37
CA ASP A 13 -7.90 8.80 -3.62
C ASP A 13 -7.12 8.15 -4.77
N ILE A 14 -7.17 6.82 -4.89
CA ILE A 14 -6.53 6.10 -6.00
C ILE A 14 -7.25 6.42 -7.32
N THR A 15 -8.58 6.36 -7.35
CA THR A 15 -9.37 6.60 -8.57
C THR A 15 -9.35 8.06 -9.03
N GLU A 16 -9.21 9.02 -8.11
CA GLU A 16 -9.02 10.44 -8.42
C GLU A 16 -7.60 10.77 -8.89
N GLY A 17 -6.71 9.78 -8.95
CA GLY A 17 -5.36 9.94 -9.47
C GLY A 17 -4.42 10.69 -8.52
N LYS A 18 -4.63 10.58 -7.20
CA LYS A 18 -3.67 11.13 -6.25
C LYS A 18 -2.31 10.46 -6.43
N LYS A 19 -1.28 11.29 -6.61
CA LYS A 19 0.09 10.84 -6.94
C LYS A 19 0.66 9.89 -5.89
N VAL A 20 0.37 10.13 -4.61
CA VAL A 20 0.85 9.34 -3.48
C VAL A 20 -0.24 9.26 -2.42
N VAL A 21 -0.51 8.05 -1.93
CA VAL A 21 -1.44 7.78 -0.84
C VAL A 21 -0.71 6.96 0.23
N ILE A 22 -0.70 7.43 1.48
CA ILE A 22 0.05 6.79 2.57
C ILE A 22 -0.93 6.17 3.57
N VAL A 23 -0.80 4.85 3.79
CA VAL A 23 -1.55 4.12 4.83
C VAL A 23 -0.63 3.84 6.01
N TYR A 24 -0.79 4.61 7.09
CA TYR A 24 0.02 4.47 8.30
C TYR A 24 -0.77 3.92 9.50
N GLY A 25 -0.06 3.44 10.52
CA GLY A 25 -0.63 2.88 11.74
C GLY A 25 0.24 1.77 12.34
N ALA A 26 -0.10 1.33 13.56
CA ALA A 26 0.68 0.33 14.31
C ALA A 26 0.96 -0.96 13.52
N ARG A 27 2.05 -1.68 13.86
CA ARG A 27 2.38 -2.97 13.22
C ARG A 27 1.23 -3.97 13.43
N GLN A 28 1.05 -4.89 12.47
CA GLN A 28 0.07 -5.98 12.53
C GLN A 28 -1.42 -5.60 12.60
N VAL A 29 -1.79 -4.33 12.40
CA VAL A 29 -3.21 -3.90 12.35
C VAL A 29 -3.93 -4.19 11.02
N GLY A 30 -3.33 -4.95 10.10
CA GLY A 30 -3.94 -5.33 8.82
C GLY A 30 -3.84 -4.30 7.69
N LYS A 31 -2.85 -3.39 7.74
CA LYS A 31 -2.62 -2.37 6.68
C LYS A 31 -2.35 -3.01 5.32
N THR A 32 -1.39 -3.93 5.24
CA THR A 32 -1.05 -4.68 4.02
C THR A 32 -2.25 -5.45 3.47
N THR A 33 -3.05 -6.05 4.36
CA THR A 33 -4.28 -6.76 3.97
C THR A 33 -5.30 -5.82 3.31
N LEU A 34 -5.50 -4.62 3.87
CA LEU A 34 -6.41 -3.63 3.31
C LEU A 34 -5.94 -3.16 1.93
N VAL A 35 -4.66 -2.79 1.79
CA VAL A 35 -4.10 -2.33 0.51
C VAL A 35 -4.23 -3.41 -0.56
N ARG A 36 -3.87 -4.66 -0.24
CA ARG A 36 -4.01 -5.78 -1.19
C ARG A 36 -5.46 -6.03 -1.60
N LYS A 37 -6.41 -5.89 -0.68
CA LYS A 37 -7.84 -5.98 -1.00
C LYS A 37 -8.23 -4.86 -1.98
N VAL A 38 -7.99 -3.60 -1.62
CA VAL A 38 -8.38 -2.46 -2.46
C VAL A 38 -7.75 -2.52 -3.84
N ILE A 39 -6.45 -2.81 -3.93
CA ILE A 39 -5.76 -2.94 -5.23
C ILE A 39 -6.24 -4.17 -6.01
N GLY A 40 -6.62 -5.26 -5.33
CA GLY A 40 -7.21 -6.43 -5.98
C GLY A 40 -8.61 -6.19 -6.54
N ASP A 41 -9.38 -5.31 -5.90
CA ASP A 41 -10.71 -4.89 -6.35
C ASP A 41 -10.65 -3.90 -7.53
N LEU A 42 -9.48 -3.33 -7.82
CA LEU A 42 -9.25 -2.39 -8.94
C LEU A 42 -8.63 -3.11 -10.14
N HIS A 43 -9.16 -2.87 -11.35
CA HIS A 43 -8.65 -3.44 -12.60
C HIS A 43 -7.46 -2.65 -13.18
N TYR A 44 -6.47 -2.32 -12.35
CA TYR A 44 -5.25 -1.64 -12.77
C TYR A 44 -4.06 -2.60 -12.83
N SER A 45 -3.11 -2.29 -13.70
CA SER A 45 -1.77 -2.87 -13.61
C SER A 45 -1.12 -2.43 -12.31
N LYS A 46 -0.56 -3.39 -11.56
CA LYS A 46 0.05 -3.14 -10.25
C LYS A 46 1.48 -3.68 -10.19
N LEU A 47 2.33 -2.97 -9.46
CA LEU A 47 3.63 -3.45 -9.00
C LEU A 47 3.62 -3.43 -7.48
N GLU A 48 3.86 -4.59 -6.84
CA GLU A 48 3.98 -4.69 -5.40
C GLU A 48 5.46 -4.75 -5.03
N VAL A 49 5.94 -3.78 -4.25
CA VAL A 49 7.31 -3.73 -3.76
C VAL A 49 7.29 -3.92 -2.25
N ASN A 50 7.91 -5.00 -1.77
CA ASN A 50 8.03 -5.28 -0.34
C ASN A 50 9.45 -4.96 0.13
N ALA A 51 9.64 -3.84 0.81
CA ALA A 51 10.95 -3.41 1.31
C ALA A 51 11.60 -4.39 2.31
N ASP A 52 10.85 -5.34 2.87
CA ASP A 52 11.40 -6.38 3.74
C ASP A 52 12.12 -7.49 2.96
N LEU A 53 11.94 -7.59 1.63
CA LEU A 53 12.63 -8.57 0.80
C LEU A 53 14.04 -8.09 0.44
N LEU A 54 15.04 -8.97 0.62
CA LEU A 54 16.45 -8.72 0.31
C LEU A 54 16.66 -8.12 -1.09
N ALA A 55 15.95 -8.63 -2.09
CA ALA A 55 16.05 -8.16 -3.48
C ALA A 55 15.71 -6.66 -3.66
N TYR A 56 14.89 -6.10 -2.78
CA TYR A 56 14.53 -4.68 -2.80
C TYR A 56 15.32 -3.85 -1.80
N GLN A 57 15.98 -4.49 -0.82
CA GLN A 57 16.78 -3.77 0.17
C GLN A 57 17.94 -3.04 -0.49
N ASP A 58 18.73 -3.70 -1.34
CA ASP A 58 19.89 -3.05 -1.97
C ASP A 58 19.48 -1.86 -2.84
N VAL A 59 18.41 -1.99 -3.65
CA VAL A 59 17.92 -0.94 -4.55
C VAL A 59 17.27 0.23 -3.80
N LEU A 60 16.57 -0.04 -2.69
CA LEU A 60 15.87 0.98 -1.91
C LEU A 60 16.69 1.48 -0.71
N SER A 61 17.92 0.97 -0.53
CA SER A 61 18.84 1.36 0.54
C SER A 61 19.53 2.68 0.28
N SER A 62 18.84 3.68 -0.30
CA SER A 62 19.31 5.07 -0.20
C SER A 62 19.40 5.42 1.29
N ARG A 63 20.56 5.13 1.86
CA ARG A 63 21.02 5.50 3.18
C ARG A 63 21.73 6.81 2.93
N ASP A 64 21.15 7.90 3.41
CA ASP A 64 21.97 9.07 3.74
C ASP A 64 23.02 8.57 4.73
N LEU A 65 24.28 8.64 4.29
CA LEU A 65 25.46 8.17 5.01
C LEU A 65 25.95 9.26 5.98
#